data_AF-A0A229RZQ4-F1
#
_entry.id   AF-A0A229RZQ4-F1
#
_cell.length_a   1.000
_cell.length_b   1.000
_cell.length_c   1.000
_cell.angle_alpha   90.00
_cell.angle_beta   90.00
_cell.angle_gamma   90.00
#
_symmetry.space_group_name_H-M   'P 1'
#
loop_
_entity.id
_entity.type
_entity.pdbx_description
1 polymer ?
#
loop_
_entity_poly.entity_id
_entity_poly.type
_entity_poly.pdbx_seq_one_letter_code
_entity_poly.pdbx_strand_id
1 'polypeptide(L)'
;MTEQTIQLELDDSGLSPALPVPSNPRDQVQDVPYRPVGFRDDDLPTALERCATWLRQAQEWLGEPVDVLAVHLDYDDRKGSPYYDVKLLCNEEDLAGVPIAMRGQKED
;
A
#
# COMPACT_ATOMS: atom_id res chain seq x y z
N MET A 1 17.63 -18.44 27.26
CA MET A 1 17.69 -17.24 26.40
C MET A 1 17.02 -16.12 27.19
N THR A 2 17.71 -15.02 27.45
CA THR A 2 17.09 -13.82 28.04
C THR A 2 16.39 -13.06 26.92
N GLU A 3 15.06 -13.01 26.95
CA GLU A 3 14.29 -12.16 26.04
C GLU A 3 14.70 -10.71 26.27
N GLN A 4 15.41 -10.11 25.31
CA GLN A 4 15.68 -8.68 25.32
C GLN A 4 14.49 -7.97 24.69
N THR A 5 13.66 -7.35 25.52
CA THR A 5 12.57 -6.51 25.06
C THR A 5 13.16 -5.21 24.53
N ILE A 6 13.14 -5.01 23.21
CA ILE A 6 13.51 -3.73 22.59
C ILE A 6 12.34 -2.77 22.86
N GLN A 7 12.55 -1.77 23.72
CA GLN A 7 11.62 -0.66 23.84
C GLN A 7 11.81 0.28 22.66
N LEU A 8 10.76 0.45 21.86
CA LEU A 8 10.70 1.44 20.78
C LEU A 8 10.39 2.80 21.39
N GLU A 9 11.30 3.77 21.20
CA GLU A 9 11.00 5.19 21.44
C GLU A 9 10.28 5.75 20.21
N LEU A 10 9.10 6.34 20.42
CA LEU A 10 8.25 6.91 19.39
C LEU A 10 7.90 8.36 19.77
N ASP A 11 7.69 9.22 18.77
CA ASP A 11 7.18 10.58 18.93
C ASP A 11 5.65 10.59 19.10
N ASP A 12 5.07 11.80 19.21
CA ASP A 12 3.62 11.98 19.40
C ASP A 12 2.78 11.46 18.22
N SER A 13 3.40 11.25 17.06
CA SER A 13 2.79 10.67 15.85
C SER A 13 3.02 9.15 15.76
N GLY A 14 3.66 8.54 16.76
CA GLY A 14 3.99 7.12 16.75
C GLY A 14 5.15 6.75 15.82
N LEU A 15 5.95 7.72 15.37
CA LEU A 15 7.12 7.52 14.51
C LEU A 15 8.41 7.48 15.35
N SER A 16 9.42 6.76 14.88
CA SER A 16 10.73 6.83 15.51
C SER A 16 11.28 8.26 15.44
N PRO A 17 11.78 8.87 16.53
CA PRO A 17 12.41 10.19 16.49
C PRO A 17 13.63 10.28 15.57
N ALA A 18 14.22 9.13 15.23
CA ALA A 18 15.33 9.02 14.29
C ALA A 18 14.88 8.87 12.82
N LEU A 19 13.57 8.81 12.56
CA LEU A 19 13.03 8.68 11.21
C LEU A 19 13.36 9.96 10.39
N PRO A 20 13.92 9.84 9.18
CA PRO A 20 14.15 10.99 8.33
C PRO A 20 12.85 11.74 8.03
N VAL A 21 12.83 13.05 8.34
CA VAL A 21 11.70 13.92 8.01
C VAL A 21 11.89 14.48 6.60
N PRO A 22 10.88 14.42 5.72
CA PRO A 22 10.94 15.05 4.40
C PRO A 22 11.23 16.55 4.50
N SER A 23 12.10 17.05 3.61
CA SER A 23 12.57 18.44 3.65
C SER A 23 11.50 19.46 3.27
N ASN A 24 10.44 19.02 2.58
CA ASN A 24 9.32 19.85 2.16
C ASN A 24 8.15 19.65 3.13
N PRO A 25 7.62 20.72 3.76
CA PRO A 25 6.51 20.64 4.72
C PRO A 25 5.20 20.08 4.17
N ARG A 26 5.06 19.93 2.84
CA ARG A 26 3.88 19.30 2.22
C ARG A 26 3.99 17.78 2.14
N ASP A 27 5.19 17.23 2.30
CA ASP A 27 5.46 15.80 2.12
C ASP A 27 5.34 15.06 3.46
N GLN A 28 4.36 15.45 4.29
CA GLN A 28 4.18 14.88 5.62
C GLN A 28 3.72 13.43 5.56
N VAL A 29 4.19 12.63 6.50
CA VAL A 29 3.59 11.32 6.79
C VAL A 29 2.25 11.60 7.49
N GLN A 30 1.14 11.26 6.83
CA GLN A 30 -0.22 11.46 7.35
C GLN A 30 -0.88 10.11 7.63
N ASP A 31 -1.76 10.08 8.63
CA ASP A 31 -2.58 8.90 8.97
C ASP A 31 -3.75 8.75 7.98
N VAL A 32 -3.44 8.29 6.76
CA VAL A 32 -4.47 7.93 5.78
C VAL A 32 -4.83 6.45 5.96
N PRO A 33 -6.11 6.12 6.25
CA PRO A 33 -6.55 4.73 6.31
C PRO A 33 -6.27 4.01 4.99
N TYR A 34 -5.74 2.80 5.10
CA TYR A 34 -5.36 2.02 3.93
C TYR A 34 -5.79 0.56 4.03
N ARG A 35 -5.99 -0.07 2.88
CA ARG A 35 -6.19 -1.52 2.77
C ARG A 35 -5.11 -2.13 1.86
N PRO A 36 -4.47 -3.23 2.28
CA PRO A 36 -3.47 -3.90 1.47
C PRO A 36 -4.10 -4.72 0.34
N VAL A 37 -3.54 -4.62 -0.86
CA VAL A 37 -3.83 -5.50 -2.01
C VAL A 37 -2.54 -6.23 -2.39
N GLY A 38 -2.54 -7.56 -2.27
CA GLY A 38 -1.33 -8.38 -2.37
C GLY A 38 -1.21 -9.18 -3.67
N PHE A 39 0.01 -9.27 -4.20
CA PHE A 39 0.40 -10.01 -5.39
C PHE A 39 1.64 -10.84 -5.07
N ARG A 40 1.53 -12.15 -5.17
CA ARG A 40 2.63 -13.09 -4.90
C ARG A 40 3.01 -13.84 -6.14
N ASP A 41 4.31 -13.95 -6.36
CA ASP A 41 4.86 -14.71 -7.48
C ASP A 41 6.27 -15.22 -7.17
N ASP A 42 6.72 -16.21 -7.93
CA ASP A 42 8.05 -16.82 -7.73
C ASP A 42 9.17 -15.85 -8.18
N ASP A 43 8.85 -14.87 -9.04
CA ASP A 43 9.73 -13.79 -9.44
C ASP A 43 9.10 -12.39 -9.27
N LEU A 44 9.94 -11.43 -8.89
CA LEU A 44 9.53 -10.07 -8.64
C LEU A 44 8.93 -9.37 -9.88
N PRO A 45 9.52 -9.48 -11.09
CA PRO A 45 8.92 -8.89 -12.29
C PRO A 45 7.48 -9.31 -12.54
N THR A 46 7.15 -10.59 -12.45
CA THR A 46 5.79 -11.08 -12.66
C THR A 46 4.83 -10.61 -11.56
N ALA A 47 5.28 -10.57 -10.29
CA ALA A 47 4.48 -9.98 -9.21
C ALA A 47 4.17 -8.49 -9.47
N LEU A 48 5.14 -7.73 -9.96
CA LEU A 48 4.99 -6.31 -10.32
C LEU A 48 4.11 -6.10 -11.55
N GLU A 49 4.22 -6.97 -12.56
CA GLU A 49 3.36 -6.90 -13.75
C GLU A 49 1.89 -7.10 -13.38
N ARG A 50 1.59 -8.11 -12.57
CA ARG A 50 0.23 -8.38 -12.07
C ARG A 50 -0.32 -7.23 -11.23
N CYS A 51 0.53 -6.65 -10.38
CA CYS A 51 0.23 -5.44 -9.62
C CYS A 51 -0.13 -4.26 -10.54
N ALA A 52 0.67 -4.01 -11.57
CA ALA A 52 0.44 -2.93 -12.53
C ALA A 52 -0.83 -3.16 -13.37
N THR A 53 -1.08 -4.39 -13.81
CA THR A 53 -2.31 -4.77 -14.51
C THR A 53 -3.54 -4.50 -13.65
N TRP A 54 -3.51 -4.90 -12.38
CA TRP A 54 -4.62 -4.67 -11.47
C TRP A 54 -4.88 -3.18 -11.25
N LEU A 55 -3.85 -2.34 -11.06
CA LEU A 55 -4.02 -0.89 -10.91
C LEU A 55 -4.72 -0.26 -12.13
N ARG A 56 -4.39 -0.72 -13.34
CA ARG A 56 -5.06 -0.26 -14.55
C ARG A 56 -6.53 -0.66 -14.60
N GLN A 57 -6.82 -1.92 -14.28
CA GLN A 57 -8.20 -2.41 -14.23
C GLN A 57 -9.04 -1.70 -13.15
N ALA A 58 -8.45 -1.45 -11.98
CA ALA A 58 -9.09 -0.71 -10.90
C ALA A 58 -9.37 0.74 -11.32
N GLN A 59 -8.38 1.41 -11.94
CA GLN A 59 -8.54 2.76 -12.47
C GLN A 59 -9.67 2.82 -13.52
N GLU A 60 -9.71 1.88 -14.46
CA GLU A 60 -10.76 1.81 -15.48
C GLU A 60 -12.15 1.60 -14.86
N TRP A 61 -12.23 0.78 -13.80
CA TRP A 61 -13.48 0.51 -13.11
C TRP A 61 -13.97 1.68 -12.25
N LEU A 62 -13.07 2.38 -11.55
CA LEU A 62 -13.41 3.56 -10.74
C LEU A 62 -13.71 4.80 -11.61
N GLY A 63 -13.05 4.90 -12.76
CA GLY A 63 -13.03 6.10 -13.60
C GLY A 63 -11.94 7.10 -13.20
N GLU A 64 -11.12 6.76 -12.21
CA GLU A 64 -10.02 7.58 -11.68
C GLU A 64 -8.89 6.70 -11.12
N PRO A 65 -7.64 7.20 -11.02
CA PRO A 65 -6.53 6.43 -10.46
C PRO A 65 -6.76 6.06 -8.99
N VAL A 66 -6.29 4.88 -8.57
CA VAL A 66 -6.25 4.48 -7.16
C VAL A 66 -5.10 5.20 -6.46
N ASP A 67 -5.37 5.80 -5.30
CA ASP A 67 -4.38 6.36 -4.40
C ASP A 67 -3.59 5.23 -3.72
N VAL A 68 -2.35 5.05 -4.16
CA VAL A 68 -1.38 4.15 -3.53
C VAL A 68 -0.51 4.95 -2.58
N LEU A 69 -0.61 4.65 -1.29
CA LEU A 69 0.11 5.32 -0.22
C LEU A 69 1.51 4.74 -0.02
N ALA A 70 1.65 3.42 -0.20
CA ALA A 70 2.93 2.73 -0.13
C ALA A 70 2.93 1.44 -0.96
N VAL A 71 4.14 1.01 -1.35
CA VAL A 71 4.41 -0.32 -1.91
C VAL A 71 5.31 -1.07 -0.95
N HIS A 72 4.83 -2.18 -0.44
CA HIS A 72 5.61 -3.09 0.39
C HIS A 72 6.12 -4.24 -0.50
N LEU A 73 7.43 -4.42 -0.53
CA LEU A 73 8.11 -5.51 -1.24
C LEU A 73 8.76 -6.43 -0.22
N ASP A 74 8.35 -7.69 -0.22
CA ASP A 74 8.91 -8.72 0.66
C ASP A 74 9.35 -9.94 -0.15
N TYR A 75 10.27 -10.72 0.43
CA TYR A 75 10.73 -11.99 -0.11
C TYR A 75 10.73 -13.02 1.03
N ASP A 76 9.91 -14.07 0.89
CA ASP A 76 9.75 -15.10 1.91
C ASP A 76 10.34 -16.42 1.44
N ASP A 77 11.46 -16.83 2.03
CA ASP A 77 12.14 -18.10 1.76
C ASP A 77 11.92 -19.16 2.86
N ARG A 78 11.18 -18.84 3.92
CA ARG A 78 11.09 -19.66 5.15
C ARG A 78 10.36 -20.99 4.96
N LYS A 79 9.57 -21.14 3.88
CA LYS A 79 8.71 -22.31 3.63
C LYS A 79 9.25 -23.29 2.59
N GLY A 80 10.47 -23.08 2.10
CA GLY A 80 11.08 -23.92 1.05
C GLY A 80 10.47 -23.74 -0.35
N SER A 81 9.50 -22.83 -0.49
CA SER A 81 8.98 -22.34 -1.77
C SER A 81 9.13 -20.82 -1.73
N PRO A 82 10.29 -20.28 -2.15
CA PRO A 82 10.54 -18.85 -2.09
C PRO A 82 9.59 -18.10 -3.00
N TYR A 83 9.06 -16.97 -2.54
CA TYR A 83 8.22 -16.08 -3.36
C TYR A 83 8.44 -14.62 -2.99
N TYR A 84 8.15 -13.73 -3.93
CA TYR A 84 8.03 -12.30 -3.72
C TYR A 84 6.59 -11.95 -3.36
N ASP A 85 6.38 -11.06 -2.38
CA ASP A 85 5.08 -10.53 -1.97
C ASP A 85 5.07 -9.01 -2.16
N VAL A 86 4.36 -8.56 -3.20
CA VAL A 86 4.12 -7.15 -3.49
C VAL A 86 2.78 -6.76 -2.90
N LYS A 87 2.75 -5.82 -1.97
CA LYS A 87 1.49 -5.26 -1.44
C LYS A 87 1.39 -3.77 -1.71
N LEU A 88 0.30 -3.38 -2.36
CA LEU A 88 -0.10 -1.99 -2.45
C LEU A 88 -0.91 -1.63 -1.21
N LEU A 89 -0.51 -0.56 -0.51
CA LEU A 89 -1.32 0.03 0.56
C LEU A 89 -2.15 1.14 -0.07
N CYS A 90 -3.37 0.81 -0.46
CA CYS A 90 -4.26 1.73 -1.16
C CYS A 90 -5.15 2.48 -0.16
N ASN A 91 -5.49 3.73 -0.45
CA ASN A 91 -6.49 4.48 0.29
C ASN A 91 -7.79 3.65 0.41
N GLU A 92 -8.31 3.54 1.63
CA GLU A 92 -9.52 2.77 1.89
C GLU A 92 -10.77 3.35 1.18
N GLU A 93 -10.84 4.66 1.00
CA GLU A 93 -11.97 5.34 0.33
C GLU A 93 -12.13 4.89 -1.12
N ASP A 94 -11.02 4.87 -1.88
CA ASP A 94 -11.03 4.41 -3.28
C ASP A 94 -11.49 2.96 -3.40
N LEU A 95 -11.05 2.12 -2.46
CA LEU A 95 -11.40 0.71 -2.43
C LEU A 95 -12.83 0.44 -1.96
N ALA A 96 -13.49 1.41 -1.31
CA ALA A 96 -14.91 1.33 -0.95
C ALA A 96 -15.83 1.42 -2.19
N GLY A 97 -15.30 1.81 -3.34
CA GLY A 97 -15.79 1.36 -4.63
C GLY A 97 -17.16 1.88 -5.04
N VAL A 98 -17.39 3.19 -4.94
CA VAL A 98 -18.43 3.80 -5.77
C VAL A 98 -17.75 4.34 -7.02
N PRO A 99 -17.95 3.72 -8.20
CA PRO A 99 -17.45 4.29 -9.44
C PRO A 99 -17.99 5.72 -9.57
N ILE A 100 -17.12 6.72 -9.45
CA ILE A 100 -17.54 8.12 -9.57
C ILE A 100 -18.11 8.35 -10.98
N ALA A 101 -17.57 7.63 -11.97
CA ALA A 101 -18.11 7.58 -13.33
C ALA A 101 -19.59 7.16 -13.44
N MET A 102 -20.13 6.40 -12.47
CA MET A 102 -21.55 6.01 -12.45
C MET A 102 -22.45 6.92 -11.59
N ARG A 103 -21.88 7.86 -10.82
CA ARG A 103 -22.67 8.85 -10.06
C ARG A 103 -23.36 9.86 -11.00
N GLY A 104 -22.71 10.25 -12.09
CA GLY A 104 -23.26 11.19 -13.09
C GLY A 104 -24.38 10.63 -13.98
N GLN A 105 -24.59 9.31 -14.03
CA GLN A 105 -25.68 8.68 -14.80
C GLN A 105 -27.00 8.53 -14.02
N LYS A 106 -27.00 8.84 -12.71
CA LYS A 106 -28.21 8.76 -11.86
C LYS A 106 -28.93 10.09 -11.67
N GLU A 107 -28.42 11.17 -12.24
CA GLU A 107 -28.99 12.52 -12.13
C GLU A 107 -29.74 12.98 -13.40
N ASP A 108 -29.95 12.10 -14.39
CA ASP A 108 -30.81 12.33 -15.58
C ASP A 108 -32.09 11.47 -15.55
#